data_AF-A0A950BWM9-F1
#
_entry.id   AF-A0A950BWM9-F1
#
_cell.length_a   1.000
_cell.length_b   1.000
_cell.length_c   1.000
_cell.angle_alpha   90.00
_cell.angle_beta   90.00
_cell.angle_gamma   90.00
#
_symmetry.space_group_name_H-M   'P 1'
#
loop_
_entity.id
_entity.type
_entity.pdbx_description
1 polymer ?
#
loop_
_entity_poly.entity_id
_entity_poly.type
_entity_poly.pdbx_seq_one_letter_code
_entity_poly.pdbx_strand_id
1 'polypeptide(L)'
;GVNTFSADPYSLNIDHQTMRAIPPLPKCPRCGAMARPNILMFGDWGWNSSHAETQQQQLRSWLASLAGAPLVVVECGAGTAIPTVRLACEDIARRYDAILIRINPREPEVPEDQISLPMGAYDALRALDERIGSWTPQ
;
A
#
# COMPACT_ATOMS: atom_id res chain seq x y z
N GLY A 1 2.40 -4.80 27.21
CA GLY A 1 1.39 -5.59 26.46
C GLY A 1 2.06 -6.80 25.83
N VAL A 2 1.46 -7.40 24.80
CA VAL A 2 2.06 -8.51 24.00
C VAL A 2 2.58 -8.05 22.63
N ASN A 3 2.81 -6.75 22.43
CA ASN A 3 3.04 -6.14 21.11
C ASN A 3 1.88 -6.42 20.14
N THR A 4 2.17 -6.81 18.91
CA THR A 4 1.18 -7.17 17.89
C THR A 4 0.76 -8.64 18.04
N PHE A 5 -0.52 -8.91 17.82
CA PHE A 5 -1.08 -10.26 17.84
C PHE A 5 -2.25 -10.34 16.85
N SER A 6 -2.62 -11.55 16.42
CA SER A 6 -3.77 -11.72 15.52
C SER A 6 -5.04 -11.19 16.17
N ALA A 7 -5.87 -10.52 15.39
CA ALA A 7 -7.19 -10.12 15.83
C ALA A 7 -8.17 -11.31 15.87
N ASP A 8 -7.83 -12.48 15.35
CA ASP A 8 -8.72 -13.63 15.44
C ASP A 8 -8.89 -14.10 16.89
N PRO A 9 -10.11 -14.46 17.33
CA PRO A 9 -11.37 -14.54 16.57
C PRO A 9 -12.27 -13.30 16.69
N TYR A 10 -11.75 -12.12 17.05
CA TYR A 10 -12.56 -10.93 17.27
C TYR A 10 -13.29 -10.51 15.98
N SER A 11 -14.63 -10.50 16.04
CA SER A 11 -15.49 -9.86 15.03
C SER A 11 -15.97 -8.52 15.59
N LEU A 12 -15.57 -7.42 14.98
CA LEU A 12 -15.93 -6.06 15.42
C LEU A 12 -17.29 -5.67 14.83
N ASN A 13 -18.25 -5.34 15.69
CA ASN A 13 -19.48 -4.68 15.29
C ASN A 13 -19.25 -3.17 15.26
N ILE A 14 -19.61 -2.51 14.15
CA ILE A 14 -19.44 -1.06 13.98
C ILE A 14 -20.82 -0.41 13.94
N ASP A 15 -21.01 0.62 14.75
CA ASP A 15 -22.12 1.55 14.57
C ASP A 15 -21.78 2.47 13.39
N HIS A 16 -22.49 2.30 12.28
CA HIS A 16 -22.25 3.07 11.05
C HIS A 16 -22.71 4.53 11.13
N GLN A 17 -23.51 4.92 12.12
CA GLN A 17 -23.87 6.33 12.31
C GLN A 17 -22.74 7.09 13.01
N THR A 18 -22.13 6.49 14.02
CA THR A 18 -21.05 7.13 14.80
C THR A 18 -19.65 6.71 14.36
N MET A 19 -19.53 5.70 13.49
CA MET A 19 -18.30 5.03 13.08
C MET A 19 -17.47 4.49 14.26
N ARG A 20 -18.14 4.08 15.34
CA ARG A 20 -17.49 3.52 16.54
C ARG A 20 -17.67 2.01 16.62
N ALA A 21 -16.62 1.34 17.11
CA ALA A 21 -16.69 -0.07 17.44
C ALA A 21 -17.50 -0.28 18.73
N ILE A 22 -18.43 -1.23 18.67
CA ILE A 22 -19.30 -1.64 19.77
C ILE A 22 -18.60 -2.75 20.57
N PRO A 23 -18.62 -2.72 21.92
CA PRO A 23 -18.10 -3.81 22.73
C PRO A 23 -18.72 -5.19 22.39
N PRO A 24 -17.99 -6.29 22.61
CA PRO A 24 -16.67 -6.36 23.23
C PRO A 24 -15.54 -5.95 22.27
N LEU A 25 -14.64 -5.07 22.76
CA LEU A 25 -13.45 -4.67 22.02
C LEU A 25 -12.29 -5.64 22.28
N PRO A 26 -11.36 -5.81 21.33
CA PRO A 26 -10.16 -6.61 21.51
C PRO A 26 -9.41 -6.23 22.78
N LYS A 27 -8.97 -7.24 23.53
CA LYS A 27 -8.16 -7.06 24.74
C LYS A 27 -6.84 -7.79 24.59
N CYS A 28 -5.81 -7.22 25.20
CA CYS A 28 -4.51 -7.86 25.32
C CYS A 28 -4.66 -9.17 26.12
N PRO A 29 -4.26 -10.33 25.57
CA PRO A 29 -4.42 -11.62 26.24
C PRO A 29 -3.57 -11.75 27.51
N ARG A 30 -2.55 -10.92 27.69
CA ARG A 30 -1.67 -10.93 28.88
C ARG A 30 -2.13 -10.01 30.00
N CYS A 31 -2.55 -8.79 29.68
CA CYS A 31 -2.81 -7.76 30.71
C CYS A 31 -4.25 -7.24 30.71
N GLY A 32 -5.13 -7.73 29.84
CA GLY A 32 -6.55 -7.37 29.80
C GLY A 32 -6.86 -5.95 29.31
N ALA A 33 -5.84 -5.09 29.15
CA ALA A 33 -5.99 -3.75 28.58
C ALA A 33 -6.57 -3.81 27.16
N MET A 34 -7.34 -2.80 26.76
CA MET A 34 -7.90 -2.70 25.42
C MET A 34 -6.78 -2.70 24.37
N ALA A 35 -6.89 -3.56 23.38
CA ALA A 35 -6.02 -3.62 22.23
C ALA A 35 -6.54 -2.71 21.11
N ARG A 36 -5.65 -2.30 20.22
CA ARG A 36 -5.94 -1.42 19.09
C ARG A 36 -5.28 -1.97 17.82
N PRO A 37 -5.76 -1.59 16.63
CA PRO A 37 -5.07 -1.91 15.38
C PRO A 37 -3.65 -1.34 15.37
N ASN A 38 -2.71 -2.08 14.80
CA ASN A 38 -1.34 -1.62 14.57
C ASN A 38 -1.23 -0.85 13.24
N ILE A 39 -1.99 0.22 13.13
CA ILE A 39 -1.98 1.13 11.97
C ILE A 39 -1.16 2.37 12.31
N LEU A 40 -0.36 2.86 11.36
CA LEU A 40 0.40 4.09 11.54
C LEU A 40 -0.55 5.30 11.51
N MET A 41 -0.58 6.06 12.61
CA MET A 41 -1.34 7.30 12.75
C MET A 41 -0.40 8.45 13.10
N PHE A 42 -0.74 9.69 12.69
CA PHE A 42 0.08 10.86 13.02
C PHE A 42 0.20 11.06 14.53
N GLY A 43 1.44 11.20 15.01
CA GLY A 43 1.72 11.38 16.43
C GLY A 43 1.55 10.12 17.29
N ASP A 44 1.38 8.94 16.68
CA ASP A 44 1.22 7.68 17.41
C ASP A 44 2.58 7.05 17.79
N TRP A 45 3.08 7.40 18.97
CA TRP A 45 4.28 6.81 19.57
C TRP A 45 4.12 5.35 19.99
N GLY A 46 2.89 4.84 20.01
CA GLY A 46 2.64 3.45 20.37
C GLY A 46 2.62 2.51 19.17
N TRP A 47 2.76 3.01 17.93
CA TRP A 47 2.73 2.18 16.73
C TRP A 47 3.97 1.28 16.71
N ASN A 48 3.77 -0.01 16.46
CA ASN A 48 4.87 -0.95 16.33
C ASN A 48 5.28 -1.07 14.85
N SER A 49 6.45 -0.54 14.52
CA SER A 49 6.98 -0.45 13.17
C SER A 49 7.64 -1.75 12.66
N SER A 50 7.94 -2.72 13.53
CA SER A 50 8.84 -3.84 13.20
C SER A 50 8.42 -4.64 11.96
N HIS A 51 7.11 -4.84 11.77
CA HIS A 51 6.60 -5.53 10.58
C HIS A 51 6.79 -4.69 9.30
N ALA A 52 6.45 -3.39 9.36
CA ALA A 52 6.60 -2.48 8.25
C ALA A 52 8.08 -2.28 7.87
N GLU A 53 8.98 -2.19 8.86
CA GLU A 53 10.42 -2.11 8.64
C GLU A 53 10.96 -3.36 7.95
N THR A 54 10.50 -4.55 8.35
CA THR A 54 10.89 -5.82 7.73
C THR A 54 10.45 -5.87 6.25
N GLN A 55 9.20 -5.51 5.96
CA GLN A 55 8.69 -5.42 4.59
C GLN A 55 9.45 -4.38 3.76
N GLN A 56 9.77 -3.23 4.35
CA GLN A 56 10.53 -2.18 3.67
C GLN A 56 11.95 -2.65 3.33
N GLN A 57 12.61 -3.40 4.22
CA GLN A 57 13.92 -3.99 3.94
C GLN A 57 13.85 -5.01 2.80
N GLN A 58 12.83 -5.89 2.80
CA GLN A 58 12.62 -6.86 1.73
C GLN A 58 12.38 -6.18 0.37
N LEU A 59 11.53 -5.15 0.33
CA LEU A 59 11.29 -4.35 -0.87
C LEU A 59 12.58 -3.72 -1.41
N ARG A 60 13.39 -3.12 -0.53
CA ARG A 60 14.68 -2.51 -0.91
C ARG A 60 15.64 -3.55 -1.49
N SER A 61 15.77 -4.72 -0.84
CA SER A 61 16.63 -5.80 -1.32
C SER A 61 16.17 -6.35 -2.67
N TRP A 62 14.86 -6.52 -2.85
CA TRP A 62 14.29 -6.96 -4.13
C TRP A 62 14.52 -5.93 -5.24
N LEU A 63 14.26 -4.65 -5.00
CA LEU A 63 14.54 -3.60 -5.99
C LEU A 63 16.03 -3.54 -6.35
N ALA A 64 16.93 -3.66 -5.37
CA ALA A 64 18.37 -3.72 -5.64
C ALA A 64 18.75 -4.90 -6.54
N SER A 65 18.06 -6.05 -6.42
CA SER A 65 18.29 -7.21 -7.30
C SER A 65 17.84 -7.02 -8.75
N LEU A 66 17.02 -6.00 -9.02
CA LEU A 66 16.51 -5.67 -10.35
C LEU A 66 17.35 -4.62 -11.09
N ALA A 67 18.51 -4.23 -10.55
CA ALA A 67 19.36 -3.22 -11.17
C ALA A 67 19.75 -3.62 -12.60
N GLY A 68 19.42 -2.75 -13.57
CA GLY A 68 19.68 -2.97 -15.00
C GLY A 68 18.61 -3.80 -15.74
N ALA A 69 17.59 -4.30 -15.05
CA ALA A 69 16.44 -4.93 -15.70
C ALA A 69 15.48 -3.87 -16.27
N PRO A 70 14.75 -4.18 -17.38
CA PRO A 70 13.67 -3.33 -17.84
C PRO A 70 12.50 -3.39 -16.84
N LEU A 71 12.12 -2.22 -16.32
CA LEU A 71 11.12 -2.12 -15.26
C LEU A 71 9.96 -1.20 -15.64
N VAL A 72 8.79 -1.56 -15.11
CA VAL A 72 7.57 -0.76 -15.18
C VAL A 72 7.01 -0.63 -13.76
N VAL A 73 6.74 0.60 -13.33
CA VAL A 73 6.06 0.91 -12.07
C VAL A 73 4.60 1.23 -12.39
N VAL A 74 3.67 0.45 -11.84
CA VAL A 74 2.22 0.70 -12.01
C VAL A 74 1.67 1.27 -10.71
N GLU A 75 1.36 2.57 -10.71
CA GLU A 75 0.80 3.29 -9.57
C GLU A 75 -0.73 3.40 -9.72
N CYS A 76 -1.48 2.97 -8.70
CA CYS A 76 -2.94 2.97 -8.72
C CYS A 76 -3.53 3.88 -7.63
N GLY A 77 -4.24 4.92 -8.04
CA GLY A 77 -5.09 5.73 -7.16
C GLY A 77 -4.35 6.55 -6.10
N ALA A 78 -3.04 6.76 -6.23
CA ALA A 78 -2.30 7.60 -5.30
C ALA A 78 -2.55 9.09 -5.61
N GLY A 79 -3.10 9.80 -4.63
CA GLY A 79 -3.35 11.25 -4.68
C GLY A 79 -2.25 12.07 -4.02
N THR A 80 -2.44 13.39 -3.98
CA THR A 80 -1.44 14.36 -3.49
C THR A 80 -1.58 14.71 -2.01
N ALA A 81 -2.73 14.43 -1.37
CA ALA A 81 -2.98 14.80 0.03
C ALA A 81 -1.98 14.13 1.00
N ILE A 82 -1.68 12.84 0.79
CA ILE A 82 -0.62 12.08 1.46
C ILE A 82 0.20 11.38 0.37
N PRO A 83 1.23 12.03 -0.19
CA PRO A 83 1.83 11.63 -1.45
C PRO A 83 2.89 10.53 -1.31
N THR A 84 2.92 9.80 -0.19
CA THR A 84 3.98 8.82 0.11
C THR A 84 4.15 7.77 -0.99
N VAL A 85 3.04 7.26 -1.54
CA VAL A 85 3.06 6.30 -2.65
C VAL A 85 3.56 6.97 -3.93
N ARG A 86 3.05 8.17 -4.26
CA ARG A 86 3.50 8.93 -5.44
C ARG A 86 5.01 9.16 -5.45
N LEU A 87 5.53 9.68 -4.34
CA LEU A 87 6.96 9.97 -4.19
C LEU A 87 7.79 8.69 -4.25
N ALA A 88 7.32 7.58 -3.70
CA ALA A 88 8.01 6.30 -3.79
C ALA A 88 8.05 5.78 -5.24
N CYS A 89 6.93 5.83 -5.97
CA CYS A 89 6.84 5.40 -7.36
C CYS A 89 7.74 6.26 -8.28
N GLU A 90 7.71 7.58 -8.13
CA GLU A 90 8.56 8.50 -8.89
C GLU A 90 10.05 8.30 -8.55
N ASP A 91 10.37 8.03 -7.28
CA ASP A 91 11.75 7.74 -6.87
C ASP A 91 12.27 6.41 -7.41
N ILE A 92 11.45 5.36 -7.42
CA ILE A 92 11.80 4.09 -8.03
C ILE A 92 11.97 4.27 -9.55
N ALA A 93 11.03 4.92 -10.22
CA ALA A 93 11.11 5.16 -11.66
C ALA A 93 12.41 5.85 -12.05
N ARG A 94 12.75 6.95 -11.36
CA ARG A 94 14.00 7.68 -11.60
C ARG A 94 15.26 6.90 -11.24
N ARG A 95 15.28 6.14 -10.13
CA ARG A 95 16.48 5.41 -9.69
C ARG A 95 16.81 4.20 -10.55
N TYR A 96 15.78 3.58 -11.13
CA TYR A 96 15.90 2.33 -11.87
C TYR A 96 15.64 2.49 -13.37
N ASP A 97 15.54 3.73 -13.87
CA ASP A 97 15.22 4.03 -15.27
C ASP A 97 13.96 3.28 -15.76
N ALA A 98 12.94 3.24 -14.90
CA ALA A 98 11.70 2.50 -15.15
C ALA A 98 10.60 3.42 -15.72
N ILE A 99 9.70 2.84 -16.50
CA ILE A 99 8.48 3.53 -16.95
C ILE A 99 7.44 3.52 -15.84
N LEU A 100 7.02 4.70 -15.41
CA LEU A 100 5.89 4.91 -14.52
C LEU A 100 4.59 4.99 -15.33
N ILE A 101 3.64 4.13 -14.98
CA ILE A 101 2.24 4.20 -15.40
C ILE A 101 1.42 4.64 -14.20
N ARG A 102 0.83 5.83 -14.25
CA ARG A 102 -0.07 6.35 -13.21
C ARG A 102 -1.51 6.19 -13.63
N ILE A 103 -2.26 5.41 -12.86
CA ILE A 103 -3.69 5.19 -13.04
C ILE A 103 -4.44 5.94 -11.95
N ASN A 104 -5.09 7.05 -12.31
CA ASN A 104 -5.89 7.81 -11.37
C ASN A 104 -6.99 8.59 -12.10
N PRO A 105 -8.27 8.46 -11.73
CA PRO A 105 -9.35 9.16 -12.44
C PRO A 105 -9.40 10.67 -12.20
N ARG A 106 -8.72 11.19 -11.18
CA ARG A 106 -8.83 12.59 -10.73
C ARG A 106 -7.50 13.33 -10.72
N GLU A 107 -6.42 12.64 -10.38
CA GLU A 107 -5.06 13.21 -10.28
C GLU A 107 -4.07 12.39 -11.13
N PRO A 108 -4.25 12.35 -12.48
CA PRO A 108 -3.49 11.51 -13.39
C PRO A 108 -2.14 12.11 -13.82
N GLU A 109 -1.78 13.29 -13.34
CA GLU A 109 -0.59 14.02 -13.79
C GLU A 109 0.68 13.21 -13.51
N VAL A 110 1.61 13.15 -14.46
CA VAL A 110 2.87 12.40 -14.36
C VAL A 110 4.07 13.28 -14.67
N PRO A 111 5.28 12.91 -14.22
CA PRO A 111 6.51 13.50 -14.74
C PRO A 111 6.66 13.32 -16.25
N GLU A 112 7.57 14.06 -16.86
CA GLU A 112 7.89 13.95 -18.28
C GLU A 112 8.32 12.52 -18.66
N ASP A 113 8.00 12.12 -19.89
CA ASP A 113 8.28 10.78 -20.44
C ASP A 113 7.66 9.59 -19.69
N GLN A 114 6.61 9.84 -18.89
CA GLN A 114 5.84 8.81 -18.18
C GLN A 114 4.41 8.67 -18.74
N ILE A 115 3.73 7.60 -18.35
CA ILE A 115 2.41 7.24 -18.91
C ILE A 115 1.30 7.59 -17.92
N SER A 116 0.33 8.36 -18.40
CA SER A 116 -0.86 8.77 -17.64
C SER A 116 -2.11 8.02 -18.12
N LEU A 117 -2.86 7.42 -17.20
CA LEU A 117 -4.14 6.74 -17.46
C LEU A 117 -5.24 7.37 -16.58
N PRO A 118 -6.01 8.34 -17.09
CA PRO A 118 -7.05 9.05 -16.34
C PRO A 118 -8.34 8.22 -16.20
N MET A 119 -8.25 7.08 -15.53
CA MET A 119 -9.35 6.12 -15.37
C MET A 119 -9.26 5.34 -14.05
N GLY A 120 -10.28 4.52 -13.77
CA GLY A 120 -10.28 3.65 -12.59
C GLY A 120 -9.23 2.54 -12.69
N ALA A 121 -8.58 2.22 -11.56
CA ALA A 121 -7.56 1.16 -11.49
C ALA A 121 -8.09 -0.20 -11.96
N TYR A 122 -9.33 -0.55 -11.60
CA TYR A 122 -9.96 -1.79 -12.04
C TYR A 122 -10.04 -1.89 -13.57
N ASP A 123 -10.59 -0.87 -14.23
CA ASP A 123 -10.78 -0.86 -15.68
C ASP A 123 -9.43 -0.86 -16.42
N ALA A 124 -8.44 -0.11 -15.91
CA ALA A 124 -7.11 -0.07 -16.49
C ALA A 124 -6.41 -1.43 -16.39
N LEU A 125 -6.39 -2.03 -15.19
CA LEU A 125 -5.72 -3.32 -14.97
C LEU A 125 -6.41 -4.44 -15.75
N ARG A 126 -7.75 -4.46 -15.83
CA ARG A 126 -8.48 -5.42 -16.66
C ARG A 126 -8.12 -5.25 -18.14
N ALA A 127 -8.07 -4.02 -18.63
CA ALA A 127 -7.73 -3.73 -20.03
C ALA A 127 -6.25 -4.02 -20.37
N LEU A 128 -5.35 -3.97 -19.38
CA LEU A 128 -3.96 -4.41 -19.50
C LEU A 128 -3.87 -5.94 -19.54
N ASP A 129 -4.56 -6.62 -18.65
CA ASP A 129 -4.63 -8.09 -18.59
C ASP A 129 -5.14 -8.69 -19.91
N GLU A 130 -6.24 -8.16 -20.44
CA GLU A 130 -6.81 -8.55 -21.74
C GLU A 130 -5.82 -8.38 -22.91
N ARG A 131 -4.92 -7.39 -22.82
CA ARG A 131 -3.92 -7.11 -23.86
C ARG A 131 -2.65 -7.94 -23.72
N ILE A 132 -2.22 -8.21 -22.48
CA ILE A 132 -1.03 -9.02 -22.21
C ILE A 132 -1.30 -10.50 -22.53
N GLY A 133 -2.56 -10.94 -22.47
CA GLY A 133 -2.97 -12.29 -22.85
C GLY A 133 -2.32 -13.37 -21.98
N SER A 134 -2.27 -14.62 -22.47
CA SER A 134 -1.59 -15.74 -21.79
C SER A 134 -0.06 -15.61 -21.87
N TRP A 135 0.50 -14.55 -21.29
CA TRP A 135 1.94 -14.42 -21.13
C TRP A 135 2.43 -15.55 -20.20
N THR A 136 3.13 -16.53 -20.76
CA THR A 136 3.92 -17.51 -20.02
C THR A 136 5.34 -16.98 -19.87
N PRO A 137 5.87 -16.85 -18.63
CA PRO A 137 7.28 -16.52 -18.41
C PRO A 137 8.17 -17.55 -19.13
N GLN A 138 9.17 -17.07 -19.89
CA GLN A 138 10.26 -17.90 -20.40
C GLN A 138 11.30 -18.14 -19.32
#